data_AF-A0A392TZK8-F1
#
_entry.id   AF-A0A392TZK8-F1
#
_cell.length_a   1.000
_cell.length_b   1.000
_cell.length_c   1.000
_cell.angle_alpha   90.00
_cell.angle_beta   90.00
_cell.angle_gamma   90.00
#
_symmetry.space_group_name_H-M   'P 1'
#
loop_
_entity.id
_entity.type
_entity.pdbx_description
1 polymer ?
#
loop_
_entity_poly.entity_id
_entity_poly.type
_entity_poly.pdbx_seq_one_letter_code
_entity_poly.pdbx_strand_id
1 'polypeptide(L)' 'MLRQCPHLGIPMCIQLETFYNGLIPNSRNMLDASSGGALFSKSYNEGFDLIE' A
#
# COMPACT_ATOMS: atom_id res chain seq x y z
N MET A 1 8.80 -6.71 13.49
CA MET A 1 8.48 -7.90 12.67
C MET A 1 7.03 -8.27 12.95
N LEU A 2 6.09 -7.54 12.37
CA LEU A 2 4.65 -7.71 12.58
C LEU A 2 4.14 -8.74 11.56
N ARG A 3 3.88 -9.95 12.09
CA ARG A 3 2.99 -11.00 11.58
C ARG A 3 2.78 -11.04 10.06
N GLN A 4 3.65 -11.79 9.39
CA GLN A 4 3.28 -12.45 8.14
C GLN A 4 2.16 -13.48 8.44
N CYS A 5 0.91 -13.08 8.22
CA CYS A 5 -0.10 -14.01 7.71
C CYS A 5 -0.07 -13.80 6.19
N PRO A 6 0.67 -14.63 5.44
CA PRO A 6 1.00 -14.36 4.06
C PRO A 6 -0.24 -14.62 3.20
N HIS A 7 -1.17 -13.67 3.12
CA HIS A 7 -2.37 -13.74 2.30
C HIS A 7 -3.44 -14.70 2.86
N LEU A 8 -4.45 -14.15 3.55
CA LEU A 8 -5.71 -14.85 3.87
C LEU A 8 -6.56 -15.14 2.61
N GLY A 9 -5.92 -15.34 1.45
CA GLY A 9 -6.53 -15.30 0.13
C GLY A 9 -6.96 -13.90 -0.33
N ILE A 10 -6.70 -12.84 0.45
CA ILE A 10 -7.06 -11.48 0.09
C ILE A 10 -6.10 -11.00 -1.02
N PRO A 11 -6.61 -10.62 -2.20
CA PRO A 11 -5.77 -10.14 -3.30
C PRO A 11 -4.94 -8.92 -2.89
N MET A 12 -3.70 -8.86 -3.38
CA MET A 12 -2.74 -7.78 -3.11
C MET A 12 -3.32 -6.38 -3.40
N CYS A 13 -4.11 -6.26 -4.47
CA CYS A 13 -4.81 -5.03 -4.81
C CYS A 13 -5.79 -4.57 -3.72
N ILE A 14 -6.56 -5.49 -3.13
CA ILE A 14 -7.52 -5.20 -2.06
C ILE A 14 -6.78 -4.81 -0.77
N GLN A 15 -5.65 -5.45 -0.47
CA GLN A 15 -4.83 -5.09 0.68
C GLN A 15 -4.26 -3.67 0.55
N LEU A 16 -3.68 -3.37 -0.63
CA LEU A 16 -3.10 -2.06 -0.93
C LEU A 16 -4.16 -0.96 -0.86
N GLU A 17 -5.34 -1.19 -1.44
CA GLU A 17 -6.46 -0.25 -1.42
C GLU A 17 -7.00 -0.04 -0.01
N THR A 18 -7.16 -1.10 0.76
CA THR A 18 -7.64 -1.00 2.16
C THR A 18 -6.65 -0.23 3.02
N PHE A 19 -5.34 -0.51 2.88
CA PHE A 19 -4.30 0.21 3.60
C PHE A 19 -4.32 1.71 3.23
N TYR A 20 -4.25 2.03 1.93
CA TYR A 20 -4.24 3.40 1.44
C TYR A 20 -5.50 4.19 1.84
N ASN A 21 -6.67 3.55 1.79
CA ASN A 21 -7.94 4.15 2.19
C ASN A 21 -8.03 4.39 3.71
N GLY A 22 -7.37 3.56 4.51
CA GLY A 22 -7.26 3.71 5.97
C GLY A 22 -6.28 4.80 6.42
N LEU A 23 -5.43 5.33 5.53
CA LEU A 23 -4.49 6.40 5.86
C LEU A 23 -5.20 7.74 6.07
N ILE A 24 -4.73 8.48 7.08
CA ILE A 24 -5.05 9.92 7.19
C ILE A 24 -4.45 10.69 6.01
N PRO A 25 -5.02 11.85 5.62
CA PRO A 25 -4.60 12.57 4.41
C PRO A 25 -3.10 12.88 4.33
N ASN A 26 -2.49 13.26 5.47
CA ASN A 26 -1.06 13.58 5.49
C ASN A 26 -0.18 12.34 5.22
N SER A 27 -0.52 11.19 5.80
CA SER A 27 0.18 9.93 5.55
C SER A 27 0.00 9.44 4.12
N ARG A 28 -1.18 9.68 3.53
CA ARG A 28 -1.45 9.39 2.12
C ARG A 28 -0.56 10.22 1.19
N ASN A 29 -0.49 11.54 1.42
CA ASN A 29 0.38 12.43 0.66
C ASN A 29 1.87 12.06 0.80
N MET A 30 2.29 11.64 2.00
CA MET A 30 3.65 11.19 2.24
C MET A 30 3.95 9.90 1.46
N LEU A 31 3.02 8.95 1.46
CA LEU A 31 3.16 7.70 0.70
C LEU A 31 3.23 7.97 -0.80
N ASP A 32 2.36 8.83 -1.34
CA ASP A 32 2.41 9.25 -2.74
C ASP A 32 3.74 9.95 -3.09
N ALA A 33 4.26 10.81 -2.20
CA ALA A 33 5.56 11.43 -2.41
C ALA A 33 6.68 10.38 -2.44
N SER A 34 6.64 9.40 -1.55
CA SER A 34 7.61 8.29 -1.51
C SER A 34 7.53 7.36 -2.73
N SER A 35 6.35 7.18 -3.33
CA SER A 35 6.20 6.48 -4.62
C SER A 35 6.59 7.33 -5.85
N GLY A 36 6.91 8.61 -5.66
CA GLY A 36 7.24 9.54 -6.76
C GLY A 36 6.02 10.01 -7.54
N GLY A 37 4.84 10.05 -6.90
CA GLY A 37 3.54 10.30 -7.50
C GLY A 37 2.47 9.38 -6.91
N ALA A 38 1.23 9.43 -7.39
CA ALA A 38 0.15 8.60 -6.84
C ALA A 38 0.53 7.12 -6.73
N LEU A 39 0.33 6.49 -5.57
CA LEU A 39 0.71 5.09 -5.32
C LEU A 39 0.19 4.14 -6.41
N PHE A 40 -1.07 4.32 -6.81
CA PHE A 40 -1.73 3.48 -7.84
C PHE A 40 -1.27 3.76 -9.29
N SER A 41 -0.32 4.67 -9.50
CA SER A 41 0.40 4.77 -10.78
C SER A 41 1.48 3.70 -10.92
N LYS A 42 1.85 3.02 -9.83
CA LYS A 42 2.77 1.88 -9.79
C LYS A 42 2.02 0.56 -9.95
N SER A 43 2.75 -0.51 -10.29
CA SER A 43 2.19 -1.86 -10.21
C SER A 43 1.84 -2.23 -8.76
N TYR A 44 0.88 -3.14 -8.56
CA TYR A 44 0.52 -3.59 -7.20
C TYR A 44 1.70 -4.21 -6.45
N ASN A 45 2.64 -4.84 -7.15
CA ASN A 45 3.89 -5.35 -6.58
C ASN A 45 4.75 -4.22 -6.01
N GLU A 46 5.09 -3.22 -6.83
CA GLU A 46 5.86 -2.05 -6.39
C GLU A 46 5.16 -1.28 -5.25
N GLY A 47 3.83 -1.16 -5.32
CA GLY A 47 3.07 -0.49 -4.26
C GLY A 47 3.13 -1.24 -2.92
N PHE A 48 3.14 -2.57 -2.96
CA PHE A 48 3.19 -3.39 -1.75
C PHE A 48 4.59 -3.39 -1.13
N ASP A 49 5.64 -3.41 -1.96
CA ASP A 49 7.04 -3.29 -1.51
C ASP A 49 7.30 -1.97 -0.77
N LEU A 50 6.46 -0.94 -0.95
CA LEU A 50 6.54 0.34 -0.24
C LEU A 50 5.88 0.33 1.14
N ILE A 51 4.99 -0.64 1.42
CA ILE A 51 4.19 -0.68 2.66
C ILE A 51 4.52 -1.90 3.54
N GLU A 52 5.29 -2.86 3.05
CA GLU A 52 5.88 -3.98 3.80
C GLU A 52 7.29 -3.63 4.33
#